data_AF-A0A6N7B075-F1
#
_entry.id   AF-A0A6N7B075-F1
#
_cell.length_a   1.000
_cell.length_b   1.000
_cell.length_c   1.000
_cell.angle_alpha   90.00
_cell.angle_beta   90.00
_cell.angle_gamma   90.00
#
_symmetry.space_group_name_H-M   'P 1'
#
loop_
_entity.id
_entity.type
_entity.pdbx_description
1 polymer ?
#
loop_
_entity_poly.entity_id
_entity_poly.type
_entity_poly.pdbx_seq_one_letter_code
_entity_poly.pdbx_strand_id
1 'polypeptide(L)'
;MRAFELKLVKQIVVASAATEGGANDAFVRVEQIDYKKGIKAKLRIYVQTANGPKEKSVTVKQRASDLYALSNERANYSSGFEVSEINAEPGSEFVRFSSGRTLRLGEEIGGAREDTRRAQIKHTIKRHLDKELQVQGRGVKVLSLFFVDCVANYRNYDEAGRPELGIFAQIFEEELAALAHQERYRDLPWLKEPLAEFFNNQQRFMDLVVLILKYELHRLLVDGIKYERIDGTGTNKRYHCLLCL
;
A
#
# COMPACT_ATOMS: atom_id res chain seq x y z
N MET A 1 -1.68 17.09 -21.93
CA MET A 1 -0.63 16.53 -22.82
C MET A 1 0.54 17.48 -23.10
N ARG A 2 0.40 18.82 -23.08
CA ARG A 2 1.50 19.78 -23.39
C ARG A 2 2.77 19.68 -22.52
N ALA A 3 2.71 19.28 -21.24
CA ALA A 3 3.89 19.24 -20.36
C ALA A 3 4.89 18.10 -20.67
N PHE A 4 4.42 17.01 -21.28
CA PHE A 4 5.24 15.84 -21.63
C PHE A 4 6.13 16.09 -22.84
N GLU A 5 5.59 16.76 -23.87
CA GLU A 5 6.32 17.18 -25.07
C GLU A 5 7.43 18.19 -24.76
N LEU A 6 7.21 19.03 -23.74
CA LEU A 6 8.17 20.04 -23.28
C LEU A 6 9.27 19.48 -22.36
N LYS A 7 9.31 18.16 -22.10
CA LYS A 7 10.25 17.50 -21.18
C LYS A 7 10.27 18.09 -19.76
N LEU A 8 9.20 18.81 -19.37
CA LEU A 8 9.08 19.47 -18.06
C LEU A 8 8.72 18.49 -16.94
N VAL A 9 8.32 17.27 -17.28
CA VAL A 9 7.97 16.20 -16.34
C VAL A 9 8.66 14.91 -16.74
N LYS A 10 9.15 14.15 -15.75
CA LYS A 10 9.66 12.79 -15.99
C LYS A 10 8.56 11.91 -16.57
N GLN A 11 8.90 11.08 -17.55
CA GLN A 11 8.02 10.02 -18.00
C GLN A 11 7.76 9.04 -16.85
N ILE A 12 6.49 8.70 -16.62
CA ILE A 12 6.12 7.62 -15.71
C ILE A 12 6.44 6.31 -16.43
N VAL A 13 7.54 5.67 -16.05
CA VAL A 13 7.82 4.30 -16.50
C VAL A 13 7.19 3.36 -15.49
N VAL A 14 5.97 2.95 -15.77
CA VAL A 14 5.33 1.85 -15.03
C VAL A 14 6.05 0.58 -15.44
N ALA A 15 6.85 0.01 -14.54
CA ALA A 15 7.26 -1.37 -14.69
C ALA A 15 6.00 -2.21 -14.47
N SER A 16 5.34 -2.62 -15.54
CA SER A 16 4.23 -3.55 -15.46
C SER A 16 4.80 -4.89 -14.99
N ALA A 17 4.79 -5.13 -13.68
CA ALA A 17 4.60 -6.50 -13.21
C ALA A 17 3.20 -6.86 -13.73
N ALA A 18 3.14 -7.57 -14.86
CA ALA A 18 1.90 -8.09 -15.39
C ALA A 18 1.39 -9.15 -14.41
N THR A 19 0.69 -8.70 -13.39
CA THR A 19 -0.20 -9.50 -12.57
C THR A 19 -1.47 -8.67 -12.42
N GLU A 20 -2.57 -9.20 -12.95
CA GLU A 20 -3.92 -8.80 -12.59
C GLU A 20 -4.07 -8.97 -11.06
N GLY A 21 -3.74 -7.93 -10.30
CA GLY A 21 -3.58 -8.04 -8.85
C GLY A 21 -2.98 -6.79 -8.21
N GLY A 22 -3.58 -5.61 -8.42
CA GLY A 22 -3.24 -4.40 -7.67
C GLY A 22 -3.66 -4.49 -6.19
N ALA A 23 -3.10 -3.64 -5.33
CA ALA A 23 -3.39 -3.60 -3.88
C ALA A 23 -4.86 -3.26 -3.51
N ASN A 24 -5.70 -2.97 -4.51
CA ASN A 24 -7.14 -2.80 -4.40
C ASN A 24 -7.94 -3.94 -5.06
N ASP A 25 -7.29 -5.03 -5.45
CA ASP A 25 -7.97 -6.10 -6.15
C ASP A 25 -8.76 -6.98 -5.19
N ALA A 26 -9.95 -7.37 -5.63
CA ALA A 26 -10.85 -8.20 -4.86
C ALA A 26 -10.21 -9.57 -4.60
N PHE A 27 -10.10 -9.95 -3.32
CA PHE A 27 -9.62 -11.26 -2.91
C PHE A 27 -10.72 -12.30 -3.04
N VAL A 28 -10.47 -13.39 -3.76
CA VAL A 28 -11.37 -14.54 -3.83
C VAL A 28 -10.55 -15.81 -3.89
N ARG A 29 -10.79 -16.76 -2.99
CA ARG A 29 -10.23 -18.12 -3.05
C ARG A 29 -11.34 -19.18 -3.04
N VAL A 30 -11.25 -20.18 -3.89
CA VAL A 30 -12.21 -21.31 -3.90
C VAL A 30 -11.79 -22.35 -2.87
N GLU A 31 -12.55 -22.47 -1.77
CA GLU A 31 -12.27 -23.45 -0.71
C GLU A 31 -12.94 -24.80 -0.98
N GLN A 32 -14.11 -24.81 -1.59
CA GLN A 32 -14.90 -26.02 -1.81
C GLN A 32 -15.91 -25.82 -2.95
N ILE A 33 -16.18 -26.88 -3.71
CA ILE A 33 -17.29 -26.94 -4.67
C ILE A 33 -18.10 -28.20 -4.33
N ASP A 34 -19.39 -28.03 -4.05
CA ASP A 34 -20.30 -29.10 -3.66
C ASP A 34 -21.41 -29.29 -4.69
N TYR A 35 -21.77 -30.55 -4.95
CA TYR A 35 -22.90 -30.96 -5.78
C TYR A 35 -23.97 -31.77 -5.03
N LYS A 36 -23.70 -32.19 -3.78
CA LYS A 36 -24.54 -33.14 -3.02
C LYS A 36 -25.93 -32.62 -2.65
N LYS A 37 -26.09 -31.31 -2.46
CA LYS A 37 -27.37 -30.66 -2.08
C LYS A 37 -27.60 -29.42 -2.96
N GLY A 38 -27.51 -29.63 -4.27
CA GLY A 38 -27.43 -28.57 -5.27
C GLY A 38 -26.00 -28.06 -5.48
N ILE A 39 -25.78 -27.43 -6.63
CA ILE A 39 -24.48 -26.89 -7.03
C ILE A 39 -24.22 -25.60 -6.25
N LYS A 40 -23.16 -25.60 -5.43
CA LYS A 40 -22.72 -24.45 -4.63
C LYS A 40 -21.21 -24.46 -4.49
N ALA A 41 -20.62 -23.30 -4.21
CA ALA A 41 -19.22 -23.18 -3.88
C ALA A 41 -19.03 -22.42 -2.58
N LYS A 42 -17.96 -22.73 -1.86
CA LYS A 42 -17.50 -21.99 -0.68
C LYS A 42 -16.29 -21.16 -1.10
N LEU A 43 -16.43 -19.85 -1.01
CA LEU A 43 -15.40 -18.90 -1.37
C LEU A 43 -14.89 -18.19 -0.12
N ARG A 44 -13.60 -17.93 -0.04
CA ARG A 44 -12.99 -17.05 0.96
C ARG A 44 -12.76 -15.69 0.33
N ILE A 45 -13.30 -14.65 0.97
CA ILE A 45 -13.29 -13.27 0.48
C ILE A 45 -13.00 -12.30 1.63
N TYR A 46 -12.66 -11.04 1.34
CA TYR A 46 -12.63 -9.97 2.32
C TYR A 46 -14.03 -9.37 2.54
N VAL A 47 -14.48 -9.32 3.78
CA VAL A 47 -15.75 -8.70 4.19
C VAL A 47 -15.46 -7.45 5.02
N GLN A 48 -16.19 -6.37 4.75
CA GLN A 48 -16.06 -5.12 5.51
C GLN A 48 -16.62 -5.29 6.94
N THR A 49 -15.80 -4.95 7.94
CA THR A 49 -16.20 -4.93 9.36
C THR A 49 -15.89 -3.56 9.99
N ALA A 50 -16.34 -3.32 11.23
CA ALA A 50 -16.07 -2.08 11.96
C ALA A 50 -14.57 -1.82 12.18
N ASN A 51 -13.77 -2.88 12.32
CA ASN A 51 -12.32 -2.80 12.51
C ASN A 51 -11.55 -2.99 11.18
N GLY A 52 -12.21 -2.79 10.05
CA GLY A 52 -11.64 -2.97 8.72
C GLY A 52 -11.95 -4.33 8.06
N PRO A 53 -11.29 -4.62 6.93
CA PRO A 53 -11.53 -5.84 6.14
C PRO A 53 -11.08 -7.09 6.87
N LYS A 54 -11.87 -8.18 6.83
CA LYS A 54 -11.45 -9.50 7.36
C LYS A 54 -11.84 -10.63 6.42
N GLU A 55 -11.02 -11.69 6.38
CA GLU A 55 -11.32 -12.87 5.58
C GLU A 55 -12.49 -13.68 6.16
N LYS A 56 -13.49 -13.95 5.33
CA LYS A 56 -14.66 -14.76 5.70
C LYS A 56 -14.99 -15.75 4.59
N SER A 57 -15.38 -16.96 4.98
CA SER A 57 -15.95 -17.91 4.03
C SER A 57 -17.42 -17.56 3.78
N VAL A 58 -17.79 -17.43 2.52
CA VAL A 58 -19.16 -17.22 2.05
C VAL A 58 -19.57 -18.39 1.14
N THR A 59 -20.84 -18.78 1.20
CA THR A 59 -21.38 -19.80 0.29
C THR A 59 -22.08 -19.10 -0.86
N VAL A 60 -21.71 -19.45 -2.08
CA VAL A 60 -22.29 -18.91 -3.31
C VAL A 60 -23.06 -19.98 -4.07
N LYS A 61 -24.11 -19.54 -4.76
CA LYS A 61 -24.92 -20.34 -5.67
C LYS A 61 -24.86 -19.72 -7.06
N GLN A 62 -24.98 -20.56 -8.07
CA GLN A 62 -24.97 -20.14 -9.46
C GLN A 62 -26.11 -19.15 -9.75
N ARG A 63 -25.79 -18.03 -10.44
CA ARG A 63 -26.74 -16.99 -10.89
C ARG A 63 -27.61 -16.38 -9.79
N ALA A 64 -27.15 -16.42 -8.54
CA ALA A 64 -27.88 -15.88 -7.39
C ALA A 64 -26.98 -15.21 -6.37
N SER A 65 -25.66 -15.17 -6.60
CA SER A 65 -24.70 -14.70 -5.62
C SER A 65 -23.77 -13.68 -6.24
N ASP A 66 -23.71 -12.52 -5.59
CA ASP A 66 -22.80 -11.44 -5.90
C ASP A 66 -21.89 -11.19 -4.69
N LEU A 67 -20.58 -11.17 -4.93
CA LEU A 67 -19.61 -10.92 -3.87
C LEU A 67 -19.68 -9.49 -3.33
N TYR A 68 -20.20 -8.52 -4.08
CA TYR A 68 -20.42 -7.17 -3.57
C TYR A 68 -21.37 -7.19 -2.36
N ALA A 69 -22.55 -7.77 -2.52
CA ALA A 69 -23.50 -7.94 -1.43
C ALA A 69 -22.93 -8.80 -0.28
N LEU A 70 -22.26 -9.91 -0.60
CA LEU A 70 -21.70 -10.82 0.40
C LEU A 70 -20.50 -10.24 1.18
N SER A 71 -19.84 -9.23 0.62
CA SER A 71 -18.69 -8.53 1.23
C SER A 71 -19.07 -7.35 2.12
N ASN A 72 -20.37 -7.08 2.30
CA ASN A 72 -20.88 -5.86 2.92
C ASN A 72 -20.50 -4.61 2.11
N GLU A 73 -20.81 -4.66 0.79
CA GLU A 73 -20.72 -3.56 -0.17
C GLU A 73 -19.32 -2.98 -0.39
N ARG A 74 -18.31 -3.85 -0.31
CA ARG A 74 -16.92 -3.44 -0.49
C ARG A 74 -16.68 -3.12 -1.98
N ALA A 75 -16.26 -1.88 -2.26
CA ALA A 75 -16.11 -1.34 -3.62
C ALA A 75 -15.32 -2.24 -4.59
N ASN A 76 -14.35 -2.99 -4.09
CA ASN A 76 -13.49 -3.87 -4.90
C ASN A 76 -14.24 -5.05 -5.53
N TYR A 77 -15.44 -5.39 -5.03
CA TYR A 77 -16.32 -6.40 -5.64
C TYR A 77 -17.46 -5.80 -6.47
N SER A 78 -17.55 -4.47 -6.61
CA SER A 78 -18.69 -3.77 -7.24
C SER A 78 -18.95 -4.13 -8.71
N SER A 79 -17.95 -4.65 -9.42
CA SER A 79 -18.09 -5.02 -10.82
C SER A 79 -17.40 -6.34 -11.13
N GLY A 80 -18.11 -7.23 -11.83
CA GLY A 80 -17.50 -8.43 -12.41
C GLY A 80 -17.35 -9.63 -11.47
N PHE A 81 -17.94 -9.59 -10.27
CA PHE A 81 -17.88 -10.65 -9.25
C PHE A 81 -19.23 -11.32 -8.96
N GLU A 82 -20.19 -11.21 -9.88
CA GLU A 82 -21.40 -12.03 -9.84
C GLU A 82 -21.08 -13.45 -10.32
N VAL A 83 -21.57 -14.47 -9.61
CA VAL A 83 -21.31 -15.87 -9.99
C VAL A 83 -22.19 -16.28 -11.18
N SER A 84 -21.57 -16.42 -12.35
CA SER A 84 -22.26 -16.81 -13.58
C SER A 84 -22.43 -18.32 -13.72
N GLU A 85 -21.43 -19.09 -13.32
CA GLU A 85 -21.39 -20.54 -13.50
C GLU A 85 -20.60 -21.22 -12.38
N ILE A 86 -21.08 -22.38 -11.94
CA ILE A 86 -20.32 -23.27 -11.06
C ILE A 86 -20.35 -24.65 -11.72
N ASN A 87 -19.19 -25.17 -12.09
CA ASN A 87 -19.04 -26.55 -12.53
C ASN A 87 -18.51 -27.37 -11.35
N ALA A 88 -19.17 -28.49 -11.06
CA ALA A 88 -18.84 -29.41 -9.97
C ALA A 88 -18.50 -30.83 -10.46
N GLU A 89 -18.21 -30.98 -11.76
CA GLU A 89 -17.78 -32.25 -12.36
C GLU A 89 -16.40 -32.63 -11.84
N PRO A 90 -16.24 -33.83 -11.25
CA PRO A 90 -14.95 -34.27 -10.72
C PRO A 90 -13.81 -34.17 -11.73
N GLY A 91 -12.78 -33.39 -11.42
CA GLY A 91 -11.62 -33.15 -12.29
C GLY A 91 -11.78 -31.98 -13.27
N SER A 92 -12.94 -31.31 -13.30
CA SER A 92 -13.22 -30.10 -14.08
C SER A 92 -13.96 -29.04 -13.27
N GLU A 93 -13.79 -29.03 -11.95
CA GLU A 93 -14.51 -28.12 -11.06
C GLU A 93 -14.02 -26.68 -11.19
N PHE A 94 -14.96 -25.73 -11.35
CA PHE A 94 -14.65 -24.31 -11.40
C PHE A 94 -15.81 -23.41 -10.97
N VAL A 95 -15.48 -22.16 -10.64
CA VAL A 95 -16.41 -21.05 -10.44
C VAL A 95 -16.09 -19.95 -11.45
N ARG A 96 -17.06 -19.56 -12.27
CA ARG A 96 -16.96 -18.46 -13.23
C ARG A 96 -17.72 -17.24 -12.73
N PHE A 97 -17.12 -16.07 -12.91
CA PHE A 97 -17.73 -14.79 -12.59
C PHE A 97 -18.19 -14.04 -13.84
N SER A 98 -19.04 -13.03 -13.67
CA SER A 98 -19.55 -12.17 -14.76
C SER A 98 -18.47 -11.39 -15.50
N SER A 99 -17.30 -11.19 -14.88
CA SER A 99 -16.09 -10.68 -15.56
C SER A 99 -15.51 -11.65 -16.60
N GLY A 100 -15.97 -12.89 -16.67
CA GLY A 100 -15.39 -13.96 -17.48
C GLY A 100 -14.27 -14.74 -16.77
N ARG A 101 -13.81 -14.26 -15.60
CA ARG A 101 -12.80 -14.92 -14.77
C ARG A 101 -13.30 -16.26 -14.26
N THR A 102 -12.40 -17.24 -14.19
CA THR A 102 -12.70 -18.60 -13.73
C THR A 102 -11.68 -19.03 -12.68
N LEU A 103 -12.13 -19.61 -11.58
CA LEU A 103 -11.28 -20.17 -10.51
C LEU A 103 -11.63 -21.62 -10.23
N ARG A 104 -10.62 -22.47 -10.17
CA ARG A 104 -10.71 -23.88 -9.78
C ARG A 104 -10.55 -24.05 -8.27
N LEU A 105 -10.81 -25.25 -7.78
CA LEU A 105 -10.59 -25.60 -6.37
C LEU A 105 -9.15 -25.27 -5.94
N GLY A 106 -9.01 -24.48 -4.88
CA GLY A 106 -7.71 -24.03 -4.36
C GLY A 106 -7.10 -22.82 -5.07
N GLU A 107 -7.65 -22.37 -6.19
CA GLU A 107 -7.19 -21.15 -6.86
C GLU A 107 -7.70 -19.88 -6.17
N GLU A 108 -6.93 -18.81 -6.32
CA GLU A 108 -7.22 -17.50 -5.74
C GLU A 108 -6.84 -16.34 -6.66
N ILE A 109 -7.53 -15.21 -6.49
CA ILE A 109 -7.25 -13.90 -7.09
C ILE A 109 -7.23 -12.84 -6.00
N GLY A 110 -6.51 -11.74 -6.22
CA GLY A 110 -6.42 -10.63 -5.26
C GLY A 110 -5.73 -10.99 -3.94
N GLY A 111 -5.19 -12.20 -3.82
CA GLY A 111 -4.22 -12.57 -2.80
C GLY A 111 -2.85 -12.24 -3.37
N ALA A 112 -2.18 -11.23 -2.82
CA ALA A 112 -0.78 -11.04 -3.16
C ALA A 112 -0.02 -12.23 -2.55
N ARG A 113 0.23 -13.29 -3.34
CA ARG A 113 1.10 -14.39 -2.93
C ARG A 113 2.39 -13.78 -2.39
N GLU A 114 2.87 -14.29 -1.27
CA GLU A 114 4.10 -13.80 -0.64
C GLU A 114 5.25 -13.72 -1.66
N ASP A 115 5.33 -14.73 -2.53
CA ASP A 115 6.28 -14.79 -3.65
C ASP A 115 6.16 -13.61 -4.63
N THR A 116 4.94 -13.19 -4.96
CA THR A 116 4.69 -12.06 -5.87
C THR A 116 5.05 -10.73 -5.20
N ARG A 117 4.73 -10.56 -3.91
CA ARG A 117 5.11 -9.36 -3.14
C ARG A 117 6.62 -9.25 -3.02
N ARG A 118 7.29 -10.34 -2.64
CA ARG A 118 8.75 -10.43 -2.56
C ARG A 118 9.39 -10.10 -3.90
N ALA A 119 8.88 -10.64 -5.01
CA ALA A 119 9.37 -10.34 -6.35
C ALA A 119 9.23 -8.84 -6.70
N GLN A 120 8.10 -8.22 -6.39
CA GLN A 120 7.87 -6.79 -6.64
C GLN A 120 8.81 -5.90 -5.81
N ILE A 121 8.98 -6.23 -4.52
CA ILE A 121 9.89 -5.51 -3.61
C ILE A 121 11.32 -5.63 -4.11
N LYS A 122 11.79 -6.85 -4.37
CA LYS A 122 13.11 -7.13 -4.93
C LYS A 122 13.37 -6.36 -6.22
N HIS A 123 12.41 -6.39 -7.15
CA HIS A 123 12.54 -5.68 -8.43
C HIS A 123 12.63 -4.16 -8.24
N THR A 124 11.83 -3.62 -7.33
CA THR A 124 11.81 -2.18 -7.02
C THR A 124 13.12 -1.73 -6.37
N ILE A 125 13.65 -2.49 -5.42
CA ILE A 125 14.94 -2.22 -4.79
C ILE A 125 16.04 -2.28 -5.85
N LYS A 126 16.10 -3.35 -6.64
CA LYS A 126 17.07 -3.49 -7.72
C LYS A 126 17.05 -2.29 -8.67
N ARG A 127 15.87 -1.88 -9.12
CA ARG A 127 15.70 -0.74 -10.02
C ARG A 127 16.09 0.58 -9.38
N HIS A 128 15.87 0.74 -8.08
CA HIS A 128 16.33 1.89 -7.32
C HIS A 128 17.87 1.98 -7.34
N LEU A 129 18.54 0.89 -6.95
CA LEU A 129 20.01 0.82 -6.90
C LEU A 129 20.64 1.01 -8.29
N ASP A 130 20.10 0.31 -9.31
CA ASP A 130 20.54 0.48 -10.71
C ASP A 130 20.37 1.94 -11.16
N LYS A 131 19.27 2.60 -10.76
CA LYS A 131 19.03 3.99 -11.13
C LYS A 131 19.97 4.94 -10.43
N GLU A 132 20.32 4.68 -9.18
CA GLU A 132 21.25 5.49 -8.39
C GLU A 132 22.65 5.45 -9.00
N LEU A 133 23.13 4.27 -9.38
CA LEU A 133 24.38 4.12 -10.13
C LEU A 133 24.36 4.92 -11.45
N GLN A 134 23.26 4.89 -12.20
CA GLN A 134 23.13 5.64 -13.46
C GLN A 134 23.18 7.16 -13.31
N VAL A 135 22.78 7.69 -12.14
CA VAL A 135 22.74 9.14 -11.89
C VAL A 135 23.81 9.61 -10.90
N GLN A 136 24.73 8.71 -10.52
CA GLN A 136 25.83 9.02 -9.63
C GLN A 136 26.67 10.17 -10.21
N GLY A 137 27.07 11.10 -9.35
CA GLY A 137 27.81 12.31 -9.74
C GLY A 137 26.97 13.42 -10.39
N ARG A 138 25.66 13.19 -10.65
CA ARG A 138 24.76 14.22 -11.24
C ARG A 138 23.99 15.06 -10.22
N GLY A 139 24.22 14.85 -8.92
CA GLY A 139 23.50 15.53 -7.83
C GLY A 139 22.01 15.18 -7.73
N VAL A 140 21.58 14.10 -8.39
CA VAL A 140 20.16 13.67 -8.40
C VAL A 140 19.95 12.54 -7.41
N LYS A 141 19.07 12.74 -6.42
CA LYS A 141 18.62 11.67 -5.53
C LYS A 141 17.53 10.82 -6.18
N VAL A 142 17.62 9.50 -6.00
CA VAL A 142 16.60 8.54 -6.44
C VAL A 142 15.66 8.27 -5.28
N LEU A 143 14.35 8.21 -5.55
CA LEU A 143 13.31 7.89 -4.57
C LEU A 143 12.41 6.79 -5.15
N SER A 144 12.04 5.83 -4.30
CA SER A 144 11.04 4.79 -4.61
C SER A 144 9.92 4.86 -3.59
N LEU A 145 8.68 4.76 -4.05
CA LEU A 145 7.49 4.74 -3.21
C LEU A 145 6.87 3.35 -3.25
N PHE A 146 6.57 2.81 -2.07
CA PHE A 146 5.80 1.58 -1.92
C PHE A 146 4.41 1.93 -1.43
N PHE A 147 3.39 1.36 -2.07
CA PHE A 147 2.01 1.43 -1.58
C PHE A 147 1.71 0.13 -0.84
N VAL A 148 1.50 0.25 0.47
CA VAL A 148 1.05 -0.85 1.32
C VAL A 148 -0.44 -0.70 1.59
N ASP A 149 -1.11 -1.84 1.70
CA ASP A 149 -2.53 -1.96 2.00
C ASP A 149 -2.88 -1.51 3.43
N CYS A 150 -2.04 -1.85 4.41
CA CYS A 150 -2.22 -1.52 5.82
C CYS A 150 -0.90 -1.15 6.50
N VAL A 151 -0.95 -0.19 7.43
CA VAL A 151 0.23 0.23 8.23
C VAL A 151 0.83 -0.95 9.00
N ALA A 152 0.00 -1.85 9.53
CA ALA A 152 0.43 -3.06 10.24
C ALA A 152 1.34 -3.97 9.40
N ASN A 153 1.16 -3.98 8.08
CA ASN A 153 1.98 -4.82 7.21
C ASN A 153 3.40 -4.25 7.03
N TYR A 154 3.62 -3.00 7.42
CA TYR A 154 4.95 -2.38 7.47
C TYR A 154 5.48 -2.23 8.91
N ARG A 155 4.63 -1.84 9.87
CA ARG A 155 5.02 -1.54 11.25
C ARG A 155 3.99 -2.06 12.25
N ASN A 156 4.44 -2.85 13.22
CA ASN A 156 3.66 -3.32 14.36
C ASN A 156 4.16 -2.68 15.65
N TYR A 157 3.43 -2.87 16.75
CA TYR A 157 3.84 -2.47 18.09
C TYR A 157 3.60 -3.64 19.04
N ASP A 158 4.60 -3.97 19.85
CA ASP A 158 4.50 -5.02 20.87
C ASP A 158 3.66 -4.54 22.08
N GLU A 159 3.43 -5.43 23.04
CA GLU A 159 2.66 -5.13 24.26
C GLU A 159 3.27 -3.99 25.12
N ALA A 160 4.56 -3.69 24.93
CA ALA A 160 5.26 -2.58 25.58
C ALA A 160 5.26 -1.30 24.73
N GLY A 161 4.56 -1.28 23.60
CA GLY A 161 4.51 -0.15 22.67
C GLY A 161 5.80 0.05 21.86
N ARG A 162 6.72 -0.93 21.87
CA ARG A 162 7.95 -0.89 21.08
C ARG A 162 7.65 -1.31 19.65
N PRO A 163 8.26 -0.64 18.66
CA PRO A 163 7.83 -0.83 17.29
C PRO A 163 8.55 -2.04 16.64
N GLU A 164 7.77 -2.97 16.10
CA GLU A 164 8.20 -4.20 15.41
C GLU A 164 8.05 -4.08 13.90
N LEU A 165 8.81 -4.87 13.14
CA LEU A 165 8.75 -4.89 11.69
C LEU A 165 7.55 -5.71 11.20
N GLY A 166 6.74 -5.12 10.32
CA GLY A 166 5.71 -5.85 9.57
C GLY A 166 6.32 -6.65 8.42
N ILE A 167 5.51 -7.52 7.80
CA ILE A 167 5.95 -8.44 6.75
C ILE A 167 6.63 -7.75 5.55
N PHE A 168 6.16 -6.57 5.12
CA PHE A 168 6.79 -5.82 4.03
C PHE A 168 8.17 -5.28 4.42
N ALA A 169 8.33 -4.84 5.67
CA ALA A 169 9.60 -4.31 6.15
C ALA A 169 10.63 -5.43 6.28
N GLN A 170 10.22 -6.60 6.79
CA GLN A 170 11.08 -7.80 6.85
C GLN A 170 11.56 -8.21 5.45
N ILE A 171 10.65 -8.37 4.49
CA ILE A 171 11.02 -8.73 3.11
C ILE A 171 11.92 -7.67 2.46
N PHE A 172 11.65 -6.39 2.70
CA PHE A 172 12.46 -5.30 2.18
C PHE A 172 13.89 -5.36 2.71
N GLU A 173 14.07 -5.52 4.02
CA GLU A 173 15.39 -5.62 4.64
C GLU A 173 16.17 -6.83 4.12
N GLU A 174 15.52 -7.99 4.02
CA GLU A 174 16.12 -9.21 3.47
C GLU A 174 16.60 -9.00 2.02
N GLU A 175 15.75 -8.51 1.14
CA GLU A 175 16.09 -8.33 -0.28
C GLU A 175 17.11 -7.20 -0.49
N LEU A 176 17.05 -6.13 0.31
CA LEU A 176 18.03 -5.06 0.27
C LEU A 176 19.40 -5.54 0.74
N ALA A 177 19.48 -6.30 1.84
CA ALA A 177 20.73 -6.91 2.31
C ALA A 177 21.30 -7.86 1.23
N ALA A 178 20.47 -8.74 0.67
CA ALA A 178 20.88 -9.66 -0.39
C ALA A 178 21.41 -8.94 -1.64
N LEU A 179 20.79 -7.82 -2.02
CA LEU A 179 21.26 -7.00 -3.14
C LEU A 179 22.53 -6.22 -2.77
N ALA A 180 22.64 -5.68 -1.55
CA ALA A 180 23.79 -4.90 -1.11
C ALA A 180 25.11 -5.69 -1.14
N HIS A 181 25.06 -7.02 -0.96
CA HIS A 181 26.21 -7.90 -1.07
C HIS A 181 26.70 -8.14 -2.52
N GLN A 182 25.95 -7.71 -3.54
CA GLN A 182 26.39 -7.86 -4.92
C GLN A 182 27.47 -6.82 -5.26
N GLU A 183 28.59 -7.27 -5.83
CA GLU A 183 29.76 -6.43 -6.17
C GLU A 183 29.37 -5.18 -6.99
N ARG A 184 28.33 -5.29 -7.84
CA ARG A 184 27.83 -4.19 -8.66
C ARG A 184 27.42 -2.95 -7.87
N TYR A 185 26.94 -3.10 -6.64
CA TYR A 185 26.45 -1.98 -5.83
C TYR A 185 27.47 -1.48 -4.80
N ARG A 186 28.71 -1.98 -4.82
CA ARG A 186 29.78 -1.63 -3.87
C ARG A 186 30.13 -0.14 -3.83
N ASP A 187 29.89 0.57 -4.94
CA ASP A 187 30.18 2.00 -5.08
C ASP A 187 29.09 2.91 -4.50
N LEU A 188 27.99 2.36 -4.00
CA LEU A 188 26.95 3.10 -3.27
C LEU A 188 27.37 3.25 -1.79
N PRO A 189 27.73 4.46 -1.32
CA PRO A 189 28.34 4.63 0.01
C PRO A 189 27.40 4.26 1.16
N TRP A 190 26.11 4.54 1.01
CA TRP A 190 25.10 4.34 2.06
C TRP A 190 24.73 2.86 2.27
N LEU A 191 25.07 1.97 1.34
CA LEU A 191 24.91 0.51 1.52
C LEU A 191 25.95 -0.11 2.47
N LYS A 192 26.99 0.65 2.85
CA LYS A 192 28.06 0.18 3.74
C LYS A 192 27.73 0.35 5.21
N GLU A 193 26.66 1.09 5.53
CA GLU A 193 26.19 1.31 6.90
C GLU A 193 25.20 0.20 7.31
N PRO A 194 25.14 -0.18 8.59
CA PRO A 194 24.15 -1.14 9.06
C PRO A 194 22.71 -0.66 8.78
N LEU A 195 21.90 -1.50 8.14
CA LEU A 195 20.48 -1.22 7.83
C LEU A 195 19.66 -0.75 9.05
N ALA A 196 20.00 -1.23 10.25
CA ALA A 196 19.36 -0.81 11.50
C ALA A 196 19.52 0.71 11.79
N GLU A 197 20.60 1.34 11.32
CA GLU A 197 20.79 2.79 11.46
C GLU A 197 20.01 3.58 10.41
N PHE A 198 19.73 2.98 9.24
CA PHE A 198 19.00 3.61 8.14
C PHE A 198 17.54 3.91 8.50
N PHE A 199 16.82 2.97 9.13
CA PHE A 199 15.41 3.18 9.51
C PHE A 199 15.24 4.06 10.74
N ASN A 200 16.21 4.08 11.65
CA ASN A 200 16.26 5.09 12.72
C ASN A 200 16.51 6.52 12.17
N ASN A 201 16.97 6.64 10.93
CA ASN A 201 17.23 7.94 10.31
C ASN A 201 15.94 8.68 9.86
N GLN A 202 14.85 7.96 9.58
CA GLN A 202 13.55 8.61 9.32
C GLN A 202 12.97 9.26 10.59
N GLN A 203 13.17 8.62 11.74
CA GLN A 203 12.83 9.23 13.03
C GLN A 203 13.73 10.44 13.31
N ARG A 204 15.05 10.34 13.07
CA ARG A 204 15.96 11.51 13.16
C ARG A 204 15.56 12.66 12.25
N PHE A 205 15.08 12.39 11.04
CA PHE A 205 14.57 13.43 10.14
C PHE A 205 13.34 14.11 10.75
N MET A 206 12.38 13.34 11.27
CA MET A 206 11.23 13.89 11.97
C MET A 206 11.63 14.64 13.24
N ASP A 207 12.61 14.15 13.99
CA ASP A 207 13.14 14.79 15.20
C ASP A 207 13.84 16.12 14.87
N LEU A 208 14.61 16.17 13.78
CA LEU A 208 15.22 17.39 13.24
C LEU A 208 14.15 18.39 12.78
N VAL A 209 13.11 17.93 12.08
CA VAL A 209 11.99 18.76 11.65
C VAL A 209 11.22 19.31 12.86
N VAL A 210 10.96 18.48 13.88
CA VAL A 210 10.31 18.91 15.12
C VAL A 210 11.17 19.92 15.88
N LEU A 211 12.48 19.74 15.91
CA LEU A 211 13.43 20.69 16.51
C LEU A 211 13.38 22.05 15.80
N ILE A 212 13.40 22.05 14.46
CA ILE A 212 13.31 23.27 13.65
C ILE A 212 11.95 23.96 13.85
N LEU A 213 10.85 23.19 13.84
CA LEU A 213 9.51 23.71 14.07
C LEU A 213 9.35 24.30 15.48
N LYS A 214 9.88 23.62 16.51
CA LYS A 214 9.87 24.13 17.89
C LYS A 214 10.70 25.40 18.03
N TYR A 215 11.87 25.46 17.39
CA TYR A 215 12.72 26.65 17.38
C TYR A 215 12.01 27.85 16.74
N GLU A 216 11.42 27.67 15.55
CA GLU A 216 10.73 28.75 14.84
C GLU A 216 9.43 29.16 15.55
N LEU A 217 8.72 28.20 16.14
CA LEU A 217 7.54 28.47 16.98
C LEU A 217 7.93 29.29 18.22
N HIS A 218 9.03 28.94 18.89
CA HIS A 218 9.53 29.71 20.03
C HIS A 218 9.98 31.11 19.60
N ARG A 219 10.62 31.25 18.43
CA ARG A 219 11.01 32.55 17.88
C ARG A 219 9.79 33.43 17.62
N LEU A 220 8.76 32.89 16.96
CA LEU A 220 7.49 33.58 16.72
C LEU A 220 6.75 33.96 18.01
N LEU A 221 6.86 33.14 19.07
CA LEU A 221 6.29 33.45 20.39
C LEU A 221 7.06 34.55 21.12
N VAL A 222 8.38 34.62 20.96
CA VAL A 222 9.26 35.63 21.58
C VAL A 222 9.18 36.98 20.85
N ASP A 223 9.02 36.96 19.52
CA ASP A 223 8.89 38.17 18.69
C ASP A 223 7.50 38.85 18.81
N GLY A 224 6.57 38.24 19.56
CA GLY A 224 5.35 38.86 20.04
C GLY A 224 4.27 38.99 18.97
N ILE A 225 3.31 38.06 18.97
CA ILE A 225 2.06 38.21 18.22
C ILE A 225 1.25 39.36 18.85
N LYS A 226 1.20 40.52 18.20
CA LYS A 226 0.32 41.63 18.59
C LYS A 226 -1.08 41.41 18.03
N TYR A 227 -2.07 41.30 18.91
CA TYR A 227 -3.49 41.31 18.56
C TYR A 227 -4.02 42.75 18.63
N GLU A 228 -4.43 43.34 17.52
CA GLU A 228 -5.16 44.62 17.54
C GLU A 228 -6.68 44.40 17.67
N ARG A 229 -7.32 45.20 18.52
CA ARG A 229 -8.78 45.28 18.62
C ARG A 229 -9.32 46.15 17.50
N ILE A 230 -10.17 45.59 16.65
CA ILE A 230 -11.01 46.36 15.74
C ILE A 230 -12.34 46.60 16.45
N ASP A 231 -12.67 47.85 16.76
CA ASP A 231 -13.98 48.19 17.30
C ASP A 231 -15.05 48.09 16.19
N GLY A 232 -15.76 46.97 16.18
CA GLY A 232 -16.93 46.74 15.34
C GLY A 232 -18.23 46.89 16.13
N THR A 233 -19.12 47.76 15.70
CA THR A 233 -20.49 47.90 16.21
C THR A 233 -21.34 46.69 15.78
N GLY A 234 -21.29 45.64 16.58
CA GLY A 234 -22.12 44.44 16.40
C GLY A 234 -21.69 43.33 17.35
N THR A 235 -22.65 42.65 17.95
CA THR A 235 -22.51 41.69 19.07
C THR A 235 -21.72 40.39 18.76
N ASN A 236 -20.82 40.40 17.79
CA ASN A 236 -20.00 39.25 17.45
C ASN A 236 -18.51 39.66 17.39
N LYS A 237 -17.80 39.48 18.52
CA LYS A 237 -16.36 39.75 18.62
C LYS A 237 -15.60 38.70 17.80
N ARG A 238 -15.15 39.06 16.61
CA ARG A 238 -14.21 38.25 15.81
C ARG A 238 -12.80 38.79 16.01
N TYR A 239 -11.88 37.91 16.40
CA TYR A 239 -10.43 38.17 16.38
C TYR A 239 -9.88 37.72 15.02
N HIS A 240 -8.97 38.49 14.44
CA HIS A 240 -8.15 38.04 13.31
C HIS A 240 -6.68 38.17 13.66
N CYS A 241 -5.91 37.12 13.34
CA CYS A 241 -4.46 37.09 13.48
C CYS A 241 -3.87 37.76 12.23
N LEU A 242 -3.18 38.88 12.39
CA LEU A 242 -2.31 39.42 11.35
C LEU A 242 -0.88 38.93 11.62
N LEU A 243 -0.32 38.13 10.71
CA LEU A 243 1.14 38.03 10.58
C LEU A 243 1.61 39.31 9.89
N CYS A 244 2.31 40.18 10.61
CA CYS A 244 3.22 41.14 9.97
C CYS A 244 4.53 40.39 9.69
N LEU A 245 4.89 40.27 8.42
CA LEU A 245 6.25 39.89 7.97
C LEU A 245 7.21 41.06 8.17
#